data_AF-A0A7J8QKP0-F1
#
_entry.id   AF-A0A7J8QKP0-F1
#
_cell.length_a   1.000
_cell.length_b   1.000
_cell.length_c   1.000
_cell.angle_alpha   90.00
_cell.angle_beta   90.00
_cell.angle_gamma   90.00
#
_symmetry.space_group_name_H-M   'P 1'
#
loop_
_entity.id
_entity.type
_entity.pdbx_description
1 polymer ?
#
loop_
_entity_poly.entity_id
_entity_poly.type
_entity_poly.pdbx_seq_one_letter_code
_entity_poly.pdbx_strand_id
1 'polypeptide(L)'
;MLASPEAARFVLVTHAHLFKPTYPKSKEMMIGPWALFFHQGEYHTRLRKLVQYSLAPDTIRKLIPDIEHIALSALDSWAASGQVINTFYEMKKFSFDVGILSIFGHLDGGYKEKLEENYRIVDKGYNSFPTKIPGSAHHKALQVRTCHFSLS
;
A
#
# COMPACT_ATOMS: atom_id res chain seq x y z
N MET A 1 -6.28 -3.79 -24.21
CA MET A 1 -6.09 -2.68 -23.24
C MET A 1 -7.04 -1.56 -23.62
N LEU A 2 -7.62 -0.85 -22.65
CA LEU A 2 -8.43 0.36 -22.86
C LEU A 2 -7.53 1.57 -22.62
N ALA A 3 -7.52 2.54 -23.53
CA ALA A 3 -6.59 3.67 -23.48
C ALA A 3 -7.26 5.02 -23.77
N SER A 4 -8.59 5.11 -23.71
CA SER A 4 -9.33 6.37 -23.90
C SER A 4 -10.27 6.66 -22.72
N PRO A 5 -10.61 7.94 -22.49
CA PRO A 5 -11.58 8.33 -21.46
C PRO A 5 -12.96 7.69 -21.67
N GLU A 6 -13.41 7.57 -22.91
CA GLU A 6 -14.70 6.97 -23.28
C GLU A 6 -14.72 5.49 -22.92
N ALA A 7 -13.63 4.78 -23.21
CA ALA A 7 -13.46 3.38 -22.88
C ALA A 7 -13.42 3.15 -21.36
N ALA A 8 -12.72 4.01 -20.61
CA ALA A 8 -12.72 3.95 -19.14
C ALA A 8 -14.12 4.21 -18.56
N ARG A 9 -14.83 5.24 -19.05
CA ARG A 9 -16.22 5.55 -18.65
C ARG A 9 -17.18 4.42 -19.01
N PHE A 10 -16.98 3.74 -20.14
CA PHE A 10 -17.80 2.60 -20.53
C PHE A 10 -17.73 1.49 -19.48
N VAL A 11 -16.52 1.12 -19.05
CA VAL A 11 -16.29 0.03 -18.08
C VAL A 11 -16.60 0.42 -16.63
N LEU A 12 -16.21 1.62 -16.21
CA LEU A 12 -16.26 2.01 -14.79
C LEU A 12 -17.58 2.69 -14.38
N VAL A 13 -18.36 3.19 -15.35
CA VAL A 13 -19.58 3.98 -15.07
C VAL A 13 -20.77 3.46 -15.86
N THR A 14 -20.71 3.53 -17.19
CA THR A 14 -21.89 3.32 -18.07
C THR A 14 -22.40 1.89 -18.01
N HIS A 15 -21.49 0.92 -18.06
CA HIS A 15 -21.79 -0.50 -18.03
C HIS A 15 -21.09 -1.21 -16.87
N ALA A 16 -20.86 -0.51 -15.75
CA ALA A 16 -20.10 -1.04 -14.61
C ALA A 16 -20.63 -2.39 -14.09
N HIS A 17 -21.95 -2.61 -14.15
CA HIS A 17 -22.60 -3.86 -13.76
C HIS A 17 -22.23 -5.07 -14.64
N LEU A 18 -21.72 -4.84 -15.87
CA LEU A 18 -21.24 -5.89 -16.77
C LEU A 18 -19.79 -6.32 -16.47
N PHE A 19 -19.07 -5.57 -15.62
CA PHE A 19 -17.66 -5.83 -15.32
C PHE A 19 -17.48 -6.21 -13.85
N LYS A 20 -16.51 -7.10 -13.61
CA LYS A 20 -16.06 -7.46 -12.26
C LYS A 20 -14.55 -7.31 -12.19
N PRO A 21 -13.99 -6.69 -11.14
CA PRO A 21 -12.56 -6.69 -10.89
C PRO A 21 -12.03 -8.13 -10.84
N THR A 22 -10.98 -8.41 -11.62
CA THR A 22 -10.26 -9.67 -11.58
C THR A 22 -8.77 -9.40 -11.47
N TYR A 23 -8.06 -10.28 -10.78
CA TYR A 23 -6.63 -10.16 -10.52
C TYR A 23 -5.95 -11.52 -10.70
N PRO A 24 -4.67 -11.54 -11.13
CA PRO A 24 -3.91 -12.78 -11.16
C PRO A 24 -3.85 -13.46 -9.79
N LYS A 25 -3.92 -14.79 -9.75
CA LYS A 25 -3.83 -15.59 -8.51
C LYS A 25 -2.60 -15.25 -7.67
N SER A 26 -1.49 -14.90 -8.33
CA SER A 26 -0.26 -14.47 -7.66
C SER A 26 -0.41 -13.19 -6.85
N LYS A 27 -1.24 -12.25 -7.31
CA LYS A 27 -1.54 -11.00 -6.59
C LYS A 27 -2.45 -11.26 -5.40
N GLU A 28 -3.44 -12.14 -5.56
CA GLU A 28 -4.30 -12.61 -4.47
C GLU A 28 -3.47 -13.30 -3.36
N MET A 29 -2.55 -14.18 -3.73
CA MET A 29 -1.65 -14.84 -2.76
C MET A 29 -0.72 -13.85 -2.04
N MET A 30 -0.31 -12.76 -2.70
CA MET A 30 0.63 -11.77 -2.15
C MET A 30 -0.05 -10.74 -1.25
N ILE A 31 -1.22 -10.23 -1.63
CA ILE A 31 -1.94 -9.24 -0.79
C ILE A 31 -2.74 -9.96 0.31
N GLY A 32 -3.28 -11.14 0.00
CA GLY A 32 -4.10 -11.94 0.90
C GLY A 32 -5.56 -11.97 0.46
N PRO A 33 -6.27 -13.11 0.65
CA PRO A 33 -7.62 -13.32 0.09
C PRO A 33 -8.71 -12.43 0.72
N TRP A 34 -8.42 -11.84 1.89
CA TRP A 34 -9.32 -10.95 2.62
C TRP A 34 -9.18 -9.47 2.24
N ALA A 35 -8.32 -9.16 1.27
CA ALA A 35 -8.13 -7.79 0.84
C ALA A 35 -9.38 -7.27 0.11
N LEU A 36 -9.69 -5.99 0.33
CA LEU A 36 -10.87 -5.31 -0.24
C LEU A 36 -11.07 -5.61 -1.74
N PHE A 37 -9.99 -5.61 -2.51
CA PHE A 37 -10.01 -5.77 -3.97
C PHE A 37 -10.56 -7.11 -4.47
N PHE A 38 -10.53 -8.17 -3.64
CA PHE A 38 -10.92 -9.53 -4.04
C PHE A 38 -12.37 -9.88 -3.67
N HIS A 39 -13.09 -8.96 -3.04
CA HIS A 39 -14.46 -9.16 -2.64
C HIS A 39 -15.45 -8.45 -3.55
N GLN A 40 -16.69 -8.92 -3.57
CA GLN A 40 -17.78 -8.35 -4.38
C GLN A 40 -19.07 -8.22 -3.56
N GLY A 41 -20.07 -7.54 -4.13
CA GLY A 41 -21.43 -7.45 -3.58
C GLY A 41 -21.50 -6.75 -2.21
N GLU A 42 -22.40 -7.23 -1.35
CA GLU A 42 -22.62 -6.63 -0.03
C GLU A 42 -21.38 -6.64 0.86
N TYR A 43 -20.62 -7.75 0.85
CA TYR A 43 -19.44 -7.86 1.70
C TYR A 43 -18.38 -6.81 1.34
N HIS A 44 -18.09 -6.66 0.04
CA HIS A 44 -17.23 -5.58 -0.45
C HIS A 44 -17.78 -4.19 -0.08
N THR A 45 -19.09 -3.98 -0.21
CA THR A 45 -19.72 -2.70 0.11
C THR A 45 -19.54 -2.33 1.59
N ARG A 46 -19.69 -3.30 2.50
CA ARG A 46 -19.46 -3.10 3.94
C ARG A 46 -17.99 -2.80 4.23
N LEU A 47 -17.07 -3.58 3.69
CA LEU A 47 -15.63 -3.37 3.88
C LEU A 47 -15.16 -2.03 3.31
N ARG A 48 -15.66 -1.64 2.12
CA ARG A 48 -15.37 -0.34 1.52
C ARG A 48 -15.82 0.82 2.41
N LYS A 49 -17.02 0.73 3.00
CA LYS A 49 -17.53 1.78 3.92
C LYS A 49 -16.62 1.94 5.14
N LEU A 50 -16.12 0.84 5.70
CA LEU A 50 -15.16 0.88 6.83
C LEU A 50 -13.87 1.61 6.45
N VAL A 51 -13.28 1.26 5.30
CA VAL A 51 -12.06 1.91 4.80
C VAL A 51 -12.31 3.38 4.43
N GLN A 52 -13.47 3.71 3.87
CA GLN A 52 -13.80 5.10 3.51
C GLN A 52 -13.88 6.02 4.73
N TYR A 53 -14.31 5.53 5.88
CA TYR A 53 -14.40 6.33 7.09
C TYR A 53 -13.03 6.79 7.61
N SER A 54 -11.99 5.95 7.50
CA SER A 54 -10.62 6.35 7.87
C SER A 54 -10.04 7.40 6.93
N LEU A 55 -10.63 7.55 5.74
CA LEU A 55 -10.23 8.55 4.72
C LEU A 55 -11.22 9.73 4.65
N ALA A 56 -12.12 9.88 5.62
CA ALA A 56 -13.03 11.02 5.66
C ALA A 56 -12.26 12.34 5.90
N PRO A 57 -12.72 13.48 5.34
CA PRO A 57 -12.04 14.76 5.51
C PRO A 57 -11.75 15.13 6.97
N ASP A 58 -12.67 14.85 7.88
CA ASP A 58 -12.50 15.14 9.30
C ASP A 58 -11.46 14.23 9.98
N THR A 59 -11.32 12.99 9.51
CA THR A 59 -10.27 12.07 9.95
C THR A 59 -8.92 12.54 9.45
N ILE A 60 -8.81 12.84 8.14
CA ILE A 60 -7.57 13.31 7.52
C ILE A 60 -7.12 14.64 8.14
N ARG A 61 -8.04 15.57 8.42
CA ARG A 61 -7.71 16.88 9.01
C ARG A 61 -6.95 16.76 10.33
N LYS A 62 -7.27 15.73 11.14
CA LYS A 62 -6.59 15.47 12.41
C LYS A 62 -5.14 15.01 12.23
N LEU A 63 -4.81 14.39 11.08
CA LEU A 63 -3.46 13.91 10.76
C LEU A 63 -2.58 14.99 10.13
N ILE A 64 -3.15 16.13 9.70
CA ILE A 64 -2.40 17.18 8.99
C ILE A 64 -1.18 17.67 9.78
N PRO A 65 -1.26 17.99 11.09
CA PRO A 65 -0.09 18.45 11.84
C PRO A 65 1.05 17.44 11.87
N ASP A 66 0.72 16.15 12.02
CA ASP A 66 1.73 15.08 12.03
C ASP A 66 2.33 14.84 10.64
N ILE A 67 1.51 14.91 9.59
CA ILE A 67 1.99 14.82 8.19
C ILE A 67 2.90 16.00 7.85
N GLU A 68 2.54 17.21 8.29
CA GLU A 68 3.37 18.41 8.14
C GLU A 68 4.70 18.24 8.86
N HIS A 69 4.69 17.75 10.10
CA HIS A 69 5.91 17.45 10.84
C HIS A 69 6.81 16.43 10.11
N ILE A 70 6.23 15.35 9.55
CA ILE A 70 6.98 14.37 8.75
C ILE A 70 7.59 15.04 7.51
N ALA A 71 6.84 15.91 6.83
CA ALA A 71 7.32 16.62 5.65
C ALA A 71 8.47 17.57 5.96
N LEU A 72 8.34 18.39 7.01
CA LEU A 72 9.37 19.32 7.46
C LEU A 72 10.64 18.58 7.88
N SER A 73 10.51 17.52 8.68
CA SER A 73 11.65 16.70 9.09
C SER A 73 12.39 16.06 7.91
N ALA A 74 11.66 15.61 6.88
CA ALA A 74 12.26 15.07 5.67
C ALA A 74 13.03 16.16 4.90
N LEU A 75 12.42 17.34 4.71
CA LEU A 75 13.04 18.47 4.02
C LEU A 75 14.31 18.96 4.75
N ASP A 76 14.26 19.10 6.07
CA ASP A 76 15.39 19.50 6.89
C ASP A 76 16.55 18.50 6.78
N SER A 77 16.25 17.19 6.81
CA SER A 77 17.23 16.12 6.62
C SER A 77 17.90 16.20 5.24
N TRP A 78 17.11 16.41 4.18
CA TRP A 78 17.64 16.54 2.82
C TRP A 78 18.54 17.76 2.67
N ALA A 79 18.12 18.91 3.21
CA ALA A 79 18.88 20.16 3.18
C ALA A 79 20.19 20.04 3.98
N ALA A 80 20.15 19.39 5.15
CA ALA A 80 21.32 19.17 6.00
C ALA A 80 22.33 18.18 5.40
N SER A 81 21.90 17.27 4.51
CA SER A 81 22.79 16.27 3.91
C SER A 81 23.93 16.89 3.09
N GLY A 82 23.70 18.06 2.48
CA GLY A 82 24.65 18.72 1.57
C GLY A 82 24.96 17.90 0.30
N GLN A 83 24.21 16.82 0.04
CA GLN A 83 24.46 15.87 -1.04
C GLN A 83 23.31 15.86 -2.06
N VAL A 84 23.63 15.36 -3.26
CA VAL A 84 22.58 15.07 -4.26
C VAL A 84 21.74 13.91 -3.75
N ILE A 85 20.47 14.18 -3.51
CA ILE A 85 19.50 13.16 -3.08
C ILE A 85 18.84 12.48 -4.28
N ASN A 86 18.39 11.24 -4.07
CA ASN A 86 17.49 10.57 -5.00
C ASN A 86 16.05 10.80 -4.54
N THR A 87 15.38 11.78 -5.13
CA THR A 87 14.02 12.19 -4.76
C THR A 87 13.00 11.06 -4.86
N PHE A 88 13.19 10.08 -5.74
CA PHE A 88 12.30 8.92 -5.82
C PHE A 88 12.37 8.05 -4.56
N TYR A 89 13.58 7.78 -4.05
CA TYR A 89 13.74 7.00 -2.81
C TYR A 89 13.25 7.78 -1.59
N GLU A 90 13.57 9.07 -1.52
CA GLU A 90 13.13 9.93 -0.43
C GLU A 90 11.61 10.07 -0.38
N MET A 91 10.94 10.25 -1.52
CA MET A 91 9.48 10.29 -1.59
C MET A 91 8.81 8.95 -1.27
N LYS A 92 9.45 7.81 -1.57
CA LYS A 92 8.97 6.49 -1.11
C LYS A 92 9.02 6.39 0.41
N LYS A 93 10.09 6.86 1.05
CA LYS A 93 10.23 6.88 2.52
C LYS A 93 9.20 7.80 3.17
N PHE A 94 9.06 9.03 2.66
CA PHE A 94 8.03 9.97 3.10
C PHE A 94 6.61 9.38 3.01
N SER A 95 6.27 8.79 1.86
CA SER A 95 4.94 8.20 1.65
C SER A 95 4.69 6.98 2.55
N PHE A 96 5.75 6.19 2.82
CA PHE A 96 5.68 5.08 3.77
C PHE A 96 5.37 5.59 5.18
N ASP A 97 6.09 6.61 5.65
CA ASP A 97 5.92 7.20 6.98
C ASP A 97 4.51 7.76 7.19
N VAL A 98 3.99 8.49 6.20
CA VAL A 98 2.60 8.98 6.21
C VAL A 98 1.60 7.82 6.18
N GLY A 99 1.88 6.76 5.43
CA GLY A 99 1.04 5.55 5.38
C GLY A 99 0.99 4.82 6.72
N ILE A 100 2.13 4.68 7.40
CA ILE A 100 2.21 4.09 8.74
C ILE A 100 1.40 4.91 9.74
N LEU A 101 1.60 6.23 9.76
CA LEU A 101 0.82 7.14 10.61
C LEU A 101 -0.68 6.97 10.35
N SER A 102 -1.09 6.89 9.08
CA SER A 102 -2.50 6.81 8.69
C SER A 102 -3.17 5.48 9.10
N ILE A 103 -2.41 4.39 9.16
CA ILE A 103 -2.93 3.04 9.44
C ILE A 103 -2.80 2.68 10.93
N PHE A 104 -1.65 3.00 11.54
CA PHE A 104 -1.28 2.55 12.88
C PHE A 104 -1.13 3.69 13.89
N GLY A 105 -1.20 4.95 13.45
CA GLY A 105 -0.85 6.09 14.29
C GLY A 105 0.66 6.13 14.56
N HIS A 106 1.05 6.61 15.75
CA HIS A 106 2.44 6.61 16.16
C HIS A 106 2.90 5.21 16.56
N LEU A 107 3.74 4.59 15.73
CA LEU A 107 4.44 3.37 16.06
C LEU A 107 5.81 3.67 16.69
N ASP A 108 6.23 2.78 17.59
CA ASP A 108 7.61 2.75 18.06
C ASP A 108 8.61 2.57 16.89
N GLY A 109 9.76 3.23 17.00
CA GLY A 109 10.77 3.29 15.94
C GLY A 109 11.26 1.90 15.50
N GLY A 110 11.49 1.00 16.45
CA GLY A 110 11.97 -0.36 16.14
C GLY A 110 10.94 -1.20 15.40
N TYR A 111 9.64 -1.02 15.69
CA TYR A 111 8.57 -1.66 14.93
C TYR A 111 8.40 -1.05 13.54
N LYS A 112 8.49 0.28 13.44
CA LYS A 112 8.41 1.00 12.17
C LYS A 112 9.50 0.55 11.19
N GLU A 113 10.75 0.44 11.65
CA GLU A 113 11.89 0.00 10.83
C GLU A 113 11.70 -1.43 10.31
N LYS A 114 11.31 -2.37 11.19
CA LYS A 114 11.02 -3.76 10.78
C LYS A 114 9.88 -3.83 9.77
N LEU A 115 8.86 -2.99 9.94
CA LEU A 115 7.74 -2.93 9.02
C LEU A 115 8.15 -2.35 7.67
N GLU A 116 9.04 -1.35 7.66
CA GLU A 116 9.61 -0.79 6.42
C GLU A 116 10.41 -1.85 5.65
N GLU A 117 11.29 -2.59 6.34
CA GLU A 117 12.07 -3.66 5.75
C GLU A 117 11.15 -4.72 5.12
N ASN A 118 10.18 -5.21 5.89
CA ASN A 118 9.19 -6.18 5.43
C ASN A 118 8.39 -5.66 4.24
N TYR A 119 7.93 -4.40 4.30
CA TYR A 119 7.18 -3.77 3.22
C TYR A 119 8.00 -3.67 1.93
N ARG A 120 9.28 -3.30 2.00
CA ARG A 120 10.17 -3.25 0.83
C ARG A 120 10.35 -4.61 0.18
N ILE A 121 10.44 -5.69 0.97
CA ILE A 121 10.52 -7.06 0.45
C ILE A 121 9.21 -7.42 -0.26
N VAL A 122 8.06 -7.11 0.35
CA VAL A 122 6.73 -7.39 -0.23
C VAL A 122 6.49 -6.59 -1.51
N ASP A 123 6.79 -5.28 -1.54
CA ASP A 123 6.67 -4.41 -2.73
C ASP A 123 7.49 -4.96 -3.90
N LYS A 124 8.73 -5.40 -3.62
CA LYS A 124 9.60 -6.01 -4.64
C LYS A 124 9.04 -7.32 -5.16
N GLY A 125 8.54 -8.20 -4.29
CA GLY A 125 7.95 -9.47 -4.70
C GLY A 125 6.60 -9.32 -5.40
N TYR A 126 5.82 -8.29 -5.03
CA TYR A 126 4.58 -7.90 -5.71
C TYR A 126 4.87 -7.52 -7.16
N ASN A 127 5.91 -6.73 -7.42
CA ASN A 127 6.27 -6.25 -8.77
C ASN A 127 7.19 -7.20 -9.55
N SER A 128 7.41 -8.42 -9.06
CA SER A 128 8.21 -9.45 -9.75
C SER A 128 7.36 -10.51 -10.46
N PHE A 129 7.99 -11.28 -11.35
CA PHE A 129 7.34 -12.46 -11.94
C PHE A 129 7.01 -13.48 -10.84
N PRO A 130 5.82 -14.12 -10.88
CA PRO A 130 5.34 -14.96 -9.78
C PRO A 130 5.97 -16.37 -9.76
N THR A 131 7.30 -16.44 -9.73
CA THR A 131 8.03 -17.70 -9.59
C THR A 131 8.04 -18.17 -8.13
N LYS A 132 7.81 -19.48 -7.93
CA LYS A 132 7.93 -20.13 -6.61
C LYS A 132 9.31 -20.73 -6.37
N ILE A 133 10.33 -20.17 -7.02
CA ILE A 133 11.71 -20.65 -6.91
C ILE A 133 12.34 -20.02 -5.66
N PRO A 134 12.95 -20.81 -4.75
CA PRO A 134 13.68 -20.29 -3.60
C PRO A 134 14.69 -19.20 -4.01
N GLY A 135 14.74 -18.12 -3.25
CA GLY A 135 15.61 -16.97 -3.54
C GLY A 135 15.02 -15.92 -4.48
N SER A 136 13.99 -16.25 -5.26
CA SER A 136 13.27 -15.25 -6.08
C SER A 136 12.59 -14.18 -5.21
N ALA A 137 12.38 -12.98 -5.78
CA ALA A 137 11.71 -11.89 -5.08
C ALA A 137 10.28 -12.26 -4.66
N HIS A 138 9.52 -12.95 -5.53
CA HIS A 138 8.18 -13.41 -5.22
C HIS A 138 8.16 -14.42 -4.06
N HIS A 139 9.07 -15.41 -4.08
CA HIS A 139 9.17 -16.39 -3.00
C HIS A 139 9.52 -15.74 -1.66
N LYS A 140 10.51 -14.84 -1.63
CA LYS A 140 10.89 -14.11 -0.40
C LYS A 140 9.74 -13.28 0.17
N ALA A 141 9.00 -12.58 -0.69
CA ALA A 141 7.85 -11.79 -0.27
C ALA A 141 6.72 -12.64 0.31
N LEU A 142 6.48 -13.83 -0.26
CA LEU A 142 5.51 -14.78 0.32
C LEU A 142 5.93 -15.24 1.70
N GLN A 143 7.22 -15.52 1.93
CA GLN A 143 7.73 -15.91 3.25
C GLN A 143 7.50 -14.80 4.28
N VAL A 144 7.88 -13.56 3.97
CA VAL A 144 7.68 -12.39 4.85
C VAL A 144 6.20 -12.21 5.20
N ARG A 145 5.30 -12.33 4.21
CA ARG A 145 3.86 -12.22 4.44
C ARG A 145 3.33 -13.31 5.38
N THR A 146 3.84 -14.54 5.28
CA THR A 146 3.37 -15.67 6.10
C THR A 146 4.02 -15.74 7.48
N CYS A 147 5.24 -15.21 7.64
CA CYS A 147 6.02 -15.33 8.87
C CYS A 147 5.37 -14.62 10.07
N HIS A 148 4.47 -13.65 9.84
CA HIS A 148 3.80 -12.92 10.92
C HIS A 148 2.56 -13.60 11.52
N PHE A 149 2.07 -14.70 10.94
CA PHE A 149 0.89 -15.43 11.46
C PHE A 149 1.23 -16.65 12.32
N SER A 150 2.51 -16.91 12.62
CA SER A 150 2.95 -18.02 13.48
C SER A 150 3.37 -17.60 14.90
N LEU A 151 3.02 -16.37 15.33
CA LEU A 151 3.26 -15.86 16.68
C LEU A 151 1.94 -15.57 17.43
N SER A 152 0.96 -16.46 17.28
CA SER A 152 -0.29 -16.46 18.06
C SER A 152 -0.66 -17.87 18.45
#